data_AF-A0A1S6HDN8-F1
#
_entry.id   AF-A0A1S6HDN8-F1
#
_cell.length_a   1.000
_cell.length_b   1.000
_cell.length_c   1.000
_cell.angle_alpha   90.00
_cell.angle_beta   90.00
_cell.angle_gamma   90.00
#
_symmetry.space_group_name_H-M   'P 1'
#
loop_
_entity.id
_entity.type
_entity.pdbx_description
1 polymer ?
#
loop_
_entity_poly.entity_id
_entity_poly.type
_entity_poly.pdbx_seq_one_letter_code
_entity_poly.pdbx_strand_id
1 'polypeptide(L)'
;MAKAQRIGEVKGLGEVYQLAAPLPEQLEAFNEIGAAYVTPDEVALIRLAGLSDDYSRTSMTSIALKGEPTVLTRVPLLFNPIMARQAVTENASGRYVKLPSWVYEIARDEAKAQETIEPEDRKAIILPGDQDFTITPDRNESKFILRKANKEYFERKRNNKPIQVYNLASDSTKEATVDYTWFSRPQVDSNLSLRYGDLNSHNRAFAVLRKTAEGGSQSSEYNLTEVRNANLRGKTRFLEQRSMVGLAGILEELETVQLDELRASK
;
A
#
# COMPACT_ATOMS: atom_id res chain seq x y z
N MET A 1 9.51 -2.58 -22.59
CA MET A 1 9.08 -2.67 -21.18
C MET A 1 10.30 -2.90 -20.32
N ALA A 2 10.41 -2.17 -19.20
CA ALA A 2 11.46 -2.41 -18.22
C ALA A 2 11.22 -3.79 -17.56
N LYS A 3 12.28 -4.60 -17.38
CA LYS A 3 12.17 -5.95 -16.82
C LYS A 3 12.59 -5.97 -15.35
N ALA A 4 11.79 -6.63 -14.52
CA ALA A 4 12.15 -6.90 -13.13
C ALA A 4 13.46 -7.71 -13.05
N GLN A 5 14.39 -7.27 -12.22
CA GLN A 5 15.70 -7.87 -12.04
C GLN A 5 15.73 -8.68 -10.74
N ARG A 6 16.06 -9.98 -10.82
CA ARG A 6 16.32 -10.80 -9.63
C ARG A 6 17.58 -10.30 -8.91
N ILE A 7 17.47 -10.03 -7.62
CA ILE A 7 18.59 -9.56 -6.78
C ILE A 7 19.07 -10.61 -5.77
N GLY A 8 18.29 -11.66 -5.53
CA GLY A 8 18.68 -12.72 -4.60
C GLY A 8 17.48 -13.53 -4.13
N GLU A 9 17.65 -14.18 -2.99
CA GLU A 9 16.64 -14.99 -2.33
C GLU A 9 16.70 -14.79 -0.82
N VAL A 10 15.54 -14.68 -0.18
CA VAL A 10 15.42 -14.55 1.29
C VAL A 10 14.70 -15.78 1.81
N LYS A 11 15.30 -16.45 2.80
CA LYS A 11 14.72 -17.63 3.43
C LYS A 11 13.32 -17.30 4.00
N GLY A 12 12.33 -18.10 3.64
CA GLY A 12 10.94 -17.93 4.06
C GLY A 12 10.14 -16.89 3.25
N LEU A 13 10.79 -16.13 2.38
CA LEU A 13 10.15 -15.13 1.52
C LEU A 13 10.23 -15.50 0.03
N GLY A 14 11.31 -16.13 -0.41
CA GLY A 14 11.52 -16.57 -1.79
C GLY A 14 12.46 -15.66 -2.58
N GLU A 15 12.37 -15.73 -3.91
CA GLU A 15 13.22 -14.96 -4.81
C GLU A 15 12.81 -13.49 -4.79
N VAL A 16 13.78 -12.60 -4.64
CA VAL A 16 13.55 -11.16 -4.56
C VAL A 16 13.91 -10.52 -5.90
N TYR A 17 13.01 -9.70 -6.38
CA TYR A 17 13.12 -8.93 -7.61
C TYR A 17 13.07 -7.44 -7.29
N GLN A 18 13.71 -6.63 -8.12
CA GLN A 18 13.64 -5.18 -8.08
C GLN A 18 13.35 -4.60 -9.45
N LEU A 19 12.71 -3.44 -9.50
CA LEU A 19 12.50 -2.72 -10.76
C LEU A 19 12.48 -1.21 -10.52
N ALA A 20 13.22 -0.48 -11.36
CA ALA A 20 13.25 0.98 -11.41
C ALA A 20 12.38 1.52 -12.55
N ALA A 21 11.07 1.71 -12.31
CA ALA A 21 10.10 2.20 -13.32
C ALA A 21 8.93 2.95 -12.66
N PRO A 22 8.03 3.62 -13.41
CA PRO A 22 6.77 4.11 -12.86
C PRO A 22 5.89 2.97 -12.30
N LEU A 23 5.02 3.28 -11.34
CA LEU A 23 4.19 2.28 -10.63
C LEU A 23 3.39 1.34 -11.55
N PRO A 24 2.68 1.80 -12.61
CA PRO A 24 1.94 0.92 -13.51
C PRO A 24 2.85 -0.10 -14.20
N GLU A 25 4.01 0.33 -14.68
CA GLU A 25 4.99 -0.57 -15.30
C GLU A 25 5.58 -1.56 -14.30
N GLN A 26 5.82 -1.12 -13.07
CA GLN A 26 6.27 -2.02 -12.01
C GLN A 26 5.19 -3.08 -11.68
N LEU A 27 3.91 -2.70 -11.60
CA LEU A 27 2.79 -3.62 -11.37
C LEU A 27 2.66 -4.63 -12.49
N GLU A 28 2.73 -4.19 -13.75
CA GLU A 28 2.70 -5.07 -14.92
C GLU A 28 3.87 -6.04 -14.90
N ALA A 29 5.11 -5.54 -14.75
CA ALA A 29 6.31 -6.37 -14.79
C ALA A 29 6.38 -7.40 -13.64
N PHE A 30 5.96 -7.05 -12.42
CA PHE A 30 5.92 -8.02 -11.32
C PHE A 30 4.80 -9.04 -11.48
N ASN A 31 3.63 -8.64 -12.00
CA ASN A 31 2.55 -9.58 -12.32
C ASN A 31 2.97 -10.59 -13.40
N GLU A 32 3.69 -10.16 -14.44
CA GLU A 32 4.19 -11.03 -15.52
C GLU A 32 5.08 -12.16 -15.01
N ILE A 33 5.90 -11.90 -13.99
CA ILE A 33 6.77 -12.90 -13.37
C ILE A 33 6.12 -13.62 -12.19
N GLY A 34 4.86 -13.32 -11.88
CA GLY A 34 4.12 -13.89 -10.74
C GLY A 34 4.65 -13.44 -9.37
N ALA A 35 5.37 -12.32 -9.29
CA ALA A 35 5.91 -11.78 -8.05
C ALA A 35 4.96 -10.76 -7.41
N ALA A 36 4.88 -10.75 -6.08
CA ALA A 36 4.08 -9.80 -5.32
C ALA A 36 4.97 -8.71 -4.72
N TYR A 37 4.51 -7.46 -4.67
CA TYR A 37 5.23 -6.42 -3.93
C TYR A 37 5.37 -6.75 -2.46
N VAL A 38 6.45 -6.25 -1.88
CA VAL A 38 6.78 -6.48 -0.47
C VAL A 38 6.08 -5.50 0.47
N THR A 39 5.76 -5.95 1.66
CA THR A 39 5.37 -5.11 2.82
C THR A 39 6.60 -4.48 3.48
N PRO A 40 6.46 -3.48 4.37
CA PRO A 40 7.58 -2.96 5.15
C PRO A 40 8.35 -4.01 5.96
N ASP A 41 7.65 -4.99 6.55
CA ASP A 41 8.23 -6.19 7.19
C ASP A 41 9.12 -6.98 6.22
N GLU A 42 8.64 -7.24 5.01
CA GLU A 42 9.42 -7.95 3.99
C GLU A 42 10.62 -7.13 3.49
N VAL A 43 10.50 -5.80 3.37
CA VAL A 43 11.66 -4.93 3.12
C VAL A 43 12.68 -5.04 4.26
N ALA A 44 12.22 -5.09 5.52
CA ALA A 44 13.09 -5.30 6.67
C ALA A 44 13.84 -6.65 6.58
N LEU A 45 13.15 -7.72 6.18
CA LEU A 45 13.77 -9.04 5.94
C LEU A 45 14.81 -9.01 4.81
N ILE A 46 14.51 -8.36 3.68
CA ILE A 46 15.46 -8.19 2.56
C ILE A 46 16.74 -7.49 3.03
N ARG A 47 16.61 -6.47 3.88
CA ARG A 47 17.73 -5.74 4.48
C ARG A 47 18.49 -6.58 5.48
N LEU A 48 17.80 -7.33 6.35
CA LEU A 48 18.40 -8.24 7.31
C LEU A 48 19.22 -9.34 6.61
N ALA A 49 18.79 -9.77 5.42
CA ALA A 49 19.52 -10.69 4.55
C ALA A 49 20.69 -10.04 3.79
N GLY A 50 20.85 -8.72 3.86
CA GLY A 50 21.95 -7.98 3.21
C GLY A 50 21.82 -7.87 1.68
N LEU A 51 20.63 -8.09 1.12
CA LEU A 51 20.43 -8.06 -0.34
C LEU A 51 20.39 -6.65 -0.92
N SER A 52 19.74 -5.72 -0.22
CA SER A 52 19.69 -4.32 -0.62
C SER A 52 19.38 -3.42 0.58
N ASP A 53 20.08 -2.30 0.66
CA ASP A 53 19.86 -1.24 1.64
C ASP A 53 19.13 -0.04 0.99
N ASP A 54 18.56 -0.19 -0.20
CA ASP A 54 17.86 0.91 -0.91
C ASP A 54 16.50 1.27 -0.30
N TYR A 55 16.03 2.48 -0.65
CA TYR A 55 14.62 2.84 -0.48
C TYR A 55 13.75 1.87 -1.28
N SER A 56 12.61 1.48 -0.71
CA SER A 56 11.62 0.71 -1.44
C SER A 56 10.21 1.15 -1.09
N ARG A 57 9.38 1.25 -2.12
CA ARG A 57 7.93 1.24 -1.99
C ARG A 57 7.48 -0.10 -1.43
N THR A 58 6.36 -0.10 -0.70
CA THR A 58 5.76 -1.31 -0.14
C THR A 58 4.30 -1.46 -0.54
N SER A 59 3.72 -2.63 -0.28
CA SER A 59 2.31 -2.94 -0.49
C SER A 59 1.35 -2.41 0.57
N MET A 60 1.85 -1.64 1.54
CA MET A 60 1.01 -0.94 2.50
C MET A 60 0.56 0.42 1.98
N THR A 61 -0.70 0.77 2.27
CA THR A 61 -1.31 2.05 1.88
C THR A 61 -1.56 2.89 3.14
N SER A 62 -1.25 4.17 3.09
CA SER A 62 -1.64 5.17 4.08
C SER A 62 -2.86 5.94 3.60
N ILE A 63 -3.82 6.18 4.49
CA ILE A 63 -5.07 6.88 4.20
C ILE A 63 -5.29 7.94 5.27
N ALA A 64 -5.37 9.21 4.87
CA ALA A 64 -5.50 10.34 5.79
C ALA A 64 -6.71 11.22 5.44
N LEU A 65 -7.45 11.63 6.47
CA LEU A 65 -8.54 12.60 6.38
C LEU A 65 -8.24 13.76 7.34
N LYS A 66 -8.57 14.99 6.96
CA LYS A 66 -8.24 16.16 7.79
C LYS A 66 -8.84 16.05 9.19
N GLY A 67 -8.00 16.25 10.21
CA GLY A 67 -8.39 16.23 11.62
C GLY A 67 -8.55 14.83 12.22
N GLU A 68 -8.23 13.79 11.46
CA GLU A 68 -8.32 12.41 11.87
C GLU A 68 -6.94 11.73 11.82
N PRO A 69 -6.65 10.75 12.69
CA PRO A 69 -5.40 10.01 12.62
C PRO A 69 -5.30 9.20 11.32
N THR A 70 -4.10 9.12 10.73
CA THR A 70 -3.88 8.31 9.53
C THR A 70 -4.15 6.83 9.82
N VAL A 71 -4.79 6.14 8.87
CA VAL A 71 -4.96 4.69 8.89
C VAL A 71 -3.95 4.06 7.95
N LEU A 72 -3.22 3.06 8.44
CA LEU A 72 -2.39 2.19 7.60
C LEU A 72 -3.15 0.91 7.29
N THR A 73 -3.17 0.52 6.03
CA THR A 73 -3.76 -0.73 5.57
C THR A 73 -2.71 -1.60 4.88
N ARG A 74 -2.82 -2.91 5.05
CA ARG A 74 -2.04 -3.91 4.30
C ARG A 74 -2.73 -4.36 3.01
N VAL A 75 -3.94 -3.85 2.75
CA VAL A 75 -4.69 -4.08 1.50
C VAL A 75 -4.35 -2.95 0.54
N PRO A 76 -3.60 -3.22 -0.55
CA PRO A 76 -3.09 -2.18 -1.42
C PRO A 76 -4.18 -1.66 -2.37
N LEU A 77 -4.84 -0.56 -2.00
CA LEU A 77 -5.83 0.10 -2.86
C LEU A 77 -5.22 0.45 -4.23
N LEU A 78 -4.01 1.00 -4.22
CA LEU A 78 -3.35 1.52 -5.41
C LEU A 78 -2.69 0.45 -6.30
N PHE A 79 -2.68 -0.85 -5.93
CA PHE A 79 -2.18 -1.93 -6.82
C PHE A 79 -3.14 -2.29 -7.94
N ASN A 80 -4.36 -1.75 -7.92
CA ASN A 80 -5.23 -1.79 -9.08
C ASN A 80 -4.62 -0.93 -10.21
N PRO A 81 -4.41 -1.46 -11.43
CA PRO A 81 -3.80 -0.71 -12.53
C PRO A 81 -4.50 0.62 -12.88
N ILE A 82 -5.81 0.71 -12.68
CA ILE A 82 -6.59 1.94 -12.89
C ILE A 82 -6.25 2.96 -11.79
N MET A 83 -6.28 2.55 -10.53
CA MET A 83 -5.91 3.44 -9.41
C MET A 83 -4.43 3.82 -9.44
N ALA A 84 -3.56 2.91 -9.86
CA ALA A 84 -2.14 3.18 -10.08
C ALA A 84 -1.92 4.22 -11.19
N ARG A 85 -2.67 4.13 -12.29
CA ARG A 85 -2.63 5.11 -13.38
C ARG A 85 -3.11 6.48 -12.89
N GLN A 86 -4.21 6.52 -12.13
CA GLN A 86 -4.68 7.76 -11.51
C GLN A 86 -3.60 8.36 -10.59
N ALA A 87 -2.95 7.54 -9.77
CA ALA A 87 -1.86 7.97 -8.91
C ALA A 87 -0.68 8.56 -9.69
N VAL A 88 -0.26 7.93 -10.79
CA VAL A 88 0.78 8.50 -11.66
C VAL A 88 0.37 9.84 -12.24
N THR A 89 -0.88 9.98 -12.70
CA THR A 89 -1.38 11.22 -13.29
C THR A 89 -1.44 12.36 -12.28
N GLU A 90 -1.96 12.11 -11.07
CA GLU A 90 -2.01 13.13 -10.01
C GLU A 90 -0.59 13.52 -9.56
N ASN A 91 0.29 12.54 -9.36
CA ASN A 91 1.65 12.76 -8.90
C ASN A 91 2.52 13.48 -9.94
N ALA A 92 2.29 13.26 -11.25
CA ALA A 92 2.90 14.05 -12.32
C ALA A 92 2.55 15.55 -12.22
N SER A 93 1.47 15.89 -11.51
CA SER A 93 1.06 17.26 -11.21
C SER A 93 1.41 17.71 -9.78
N GLY A 94 2.23 16.93 -9.05
CA GLY A 94 2.63 17.24 -7.66
C GLY A 94 1.52 17.06 -6.63
N ARG A 95 0.47 16.28 -6.93
CA ARG A 95 -0.67 16.02 -6.02
C ARG A 95 -0.71 14.57 -5.59
N TYR A 96 -1.27 14.31 -4.41
CA TYR A 96 -1.64 12.97 -3.97
C TYR A 96 -2.95 12.51 -4.60
N VAL A 97 -3.19 11.19 -4.61
CA VAL A 97 -4.51 10.65 -4.93
C VAL A 97 -5.51 11.10 -3.86
N LYS A 98 -6.62 11.67 -4.33
CA LYS A 98 -7.79 12.01 -3.52
C LYS A 98 -8.92 11.04 -3.83
N LEU A 99 -9.43 10.38 -2.80
CA LEU A 99 -10.58 9.48 -2.87
C LEU A 99 -11.71 10.01 -1.98
N PRO A 100 -12.97 9.61 -2.17
CA PRO A 100 -14.05 10.00 -1.28
C PRO A 100 -13.79 9.65 0.20
N SER A 101 -14.28 10.46 1.14
CA SER A 101 -14.06 10.26 2.59
C SER A 101 -14.46 8.89 3.12
N TRP A 102 -15.46 8.23 2.49
CA TRP A 102 -15.90 6.90 2.91
C TRP A 102 -14.79 5.84 2.80
N VAL A 103 -13.77 6.04 1.96
CA VAL A 103 -12.60 5.15 1.88
C VAL A 103 -11.84 5.15 3.21
N TYR A 104 -11.67 6.33 3.82
CA TYR A 104 -11.07 6.46 5.14
C TYR A 104 -11.96 5.83 6.22
N GLU A 105 -13.28 6.06 6.14
CA GLU A 105 -14.24 5.51 7.11
C GLU A 105 -14.20 3.97 7.15
N ILE A 106 -14.19 3.31 5.98
CA ILE A 106 -14.07 1.85 5.89
C ILE A 106 -12.75 1.37 6.50
N ALA A 107 -11.63 2.02 6.18
CA ALA A 107 -10.32 1.63 6.72
C ALA A 107 -10.25 1.80 8.24
N ARG A 108 -10.85 2.88 8.77
CA ARG A 108 -10.95 3.15 10.20
C ARG A 108 -11.81 2.10 10.91
N ASP A 109 -12.96 1.75 10.34
CA ASP A 109 -13.87 0.77 10.93
C ASP A 109 -13.25 -0.64 10.93
N GLU A 110 -12.52 -1.01 9.88
CA GLU A 110 -11.71 -2.23 9.82
C GLU A 110 -10.64 -2.26 10.93
N ALA A 111 -9.93 -1.15 11.14
CA ALA A 111 -8.91 -1.05 12.17
C ALA A 111 -9.51 -1.17 13.59
N LYS A 112 -10.68 -0.54 13.84
CA LYS A 112 -11.42 -0.63 15.10
C LYS A 112 -11.91 -2.04 15.39
N ALA A 113 -12.42 -2.73 14.36
CA ALA A 113 -12.89 -4.11 14.48
C ALA A 113 -11.77 -5.09 14.88
N GLN A 114 -10.50 -4.71 14.71
CA GLN A 114 -9.32 -5.53 14.97
C GLN A 114 -8.51 -5.08 16.18
N GLU A 115 -9.02 -4.17 17.02
CA GLU A 115 -8.30 -3.65 18.20
C GLU A 115 -7.92 -4.74 19.20
N THR A 116 -8.69 -5.82 19.28
CA THR A 116 -8.45 -6.98 20.16
C THR A 116 -7.49 -8.02 19.56
N ILE A 117 -7.16 -7.89 18.27
CA ILE A 117 -6.21 -8.78 17.57
C ILE A 117 -4.78 -8.29 17.84
N GLU A 118 -3.82 -9.19 17.90
CA GLU A 118 -2.40 -8.81 17.99
C GLU A 118 -2.01 -7.89 16.81
N PRO A 119 -1.27 -6.78 17.04
CA PRO A 119 -0.95 -5.81 15.99
C PRO A 119 -0.31 -6.43 14.74
N GLU A 120 0.50 -7.47 14.89
CA GLU A 120 1.16 -8.14 13.79
C GLU A 120 0.20 -8.88 12.83
N ASP A 121 -1.02 -9.19 13.27
CA ASP A 121 -2.02 -9.95 12.51
C ASP A 121 -3.17 -9.09 11.98
N ARG A 122 -3.21 -7.79 12.31
CA ARG A 122 -4.23 -6.87 11.80
C ARG A 122 -4.06 -6.59 10.30
N LYS A 123 -5.17 -6.28 9.64
CA LYS A 123 -5.23 -5.78 8.26
C LYS A 123 -5.11 -4.26 8.21
N ALA A 124 -5.56 -3.57 9.25
CA ALA A 124 -5.46 -2.12 9.38
C ALA A 124 -5.11 -1.69 10.81
N ILE A 125 -4.49 -0.52 10.95
CA ILE A 125 -4.23 0.12 12.25
C ILE A 125 -4.44 1.63 12.14
N ILE A 126 -5.03 2.21 13.19
CA ILE A 126 -5.11 3.66 13.36
C ILE A 126 -3.80 4.11 14.01
N LEU A 127 -3.10 5.06 13.39
CA LEU A 127 -1.89 5.64 13.97
C LEU A 127 -2.22 6.54 15.18
N PRO A 128 -1.26 6.83 16.07
CA PRO A 128 -1.49 7.64 17.26
C PRO A 128 -2.02 9.07 17.01
N GLY A 129 -1.87 9.59 15.79
CA GLY A 129 -2.31 10.92 15.41
C GLY A 129 -2.06 11.22 13.92
N ASP A 130 -2.23 12.48 13.54
CA ASP A 130 -1.99 13.01 12.19
C ASP A 130 -0.61 13.68 12.03
N GLN A 131 0.15 13.77 13.12
CA GLN A 131 1.50 14.35 13.15
C GLN A 131 2.59 13.28 12.97
N ASP A 132 3.80 13.74 12.64
CA ASP A 132 5.01 12.91 12.63
C ASP A 132 5.33 12.39 14.05
N PHE A 133 5.75 11.13 14.17
CA PHE A 133 6.06 10.51 15.47
C PHE A 133 7.12 9.42 15.34
N THR A 134 7.68 8.97 16.46
CA THR A 134 8.66 7.87 16.47
C THR A 134 8.05 6.57 16.96
N ILE A 135 8.44 5.46 16.34
CA ILE A 135 8.13 4.11 16.80
C ILE A 135 9.36 3.44 17.43
N THR A 136 9.12 2.70 18.51
CA THR A 136 10.11 1.86 19.22
C THR A 136 9.72 0.39 19.07
N PRO A 137 10.59 -0.58 19.40
CA PRO A 137 10.28 -2.00 19.22
C PRO A 137 8.98 -2.47 19.88
N ASP A 138 8.58 -1.88 21.01
CA ASP A 138 7.45 -2.38 21.80
C ASP A 138 6.10 -1.79 21.42
N ARG A 139 6.06 -0.77 20.57
CA ARG A 139 4.84 -0.10 20.14
C ARG A 139 3.96 -0.99 19.25
N ASN A 140 2.65 -0.77 19.30
CA ASN A 140 1.72 -1.53 18.46
C ASN A 140 1.93 -1.22 16.97
N GLU A 141 2.28 0.02 16.63
CA GLU A 141 2.54 0.42 15.25
C GLU A 141 3.77 -0.28 14.68
N SER A 142 4.86 -0.41 15.45
CA SER A 142 6.05 -1.13 14.97
C SER A 142 5.78 -2.62 14.79
N LYS A 143 5.06 -3.25 15.71
CA LYS A 143 4.59 -4.64 15.56
C LYS A 143 3.67 -4.81 14.34
N PHE A 144 2.80 -3.84 14.07
CA PHE A 144 1.98 -3.85 12.85
C PHE A 144 2.83 -3.67 11.58
N ILE A 145 3.77 -2.74 11.56
CA ILE A 145 4.55 -2.42 10.35
C ILE A 145 5.58 -3.53 10.04
N LEU A 146 6.29 -4.00 11.06
CA LEU A 146 7.45 -4.88 10.94
C LEU A 146 7.20 -6.31 11.39
N ARG A 147 6.00 -6.65 11.90
CA ARG A 147 5.57 -8.01 12.26
C ARG A 147 6.68 -8.86 12.91
N LYS A 148 7.02 -9.98 12.28
CA LYS A 148 8.00 -10.96 12.76
C LYS A 148 9.43 -10.41 12.69
N ALA A 149 9.73 -9.50 11.77
CA ALA A 149 11.05 -8.87 11.69
C ALA A 149 11.26 -7.76 12.74
N ASN A 150 10.23 -7.32 13.46
CA ASN A 150 10.28 -6.15 14.33
C ASN A 150 11.50 -6.15 15.29
N LYS A 151 11.60 -7.13 16.19
CA LYS A 151 12.70 -7.17 17.18
C LYS A 151 14.07 -7.25 16.52
N GLU A 152 14.26 -8.21 15.60
CA GLU A 152 15.54 -8.44 14.95
C GLU A 152 15.99 -7.23 14.10
N TYR A 153 15.05 -6.56 13.42
CA TYR A 153 15.34 -5.35 12.66
C TYR A 153 15.85 -4.23 13.57
N PHE A 154 15.17 -3.97 14.68
CA PHE A 154 15.60 -2.95 15.62
C PHE A 154 16.96 -3.29 16.24
N GLU A 155 17.20 -4.53 16.63
CA GLU A 155 18.47 -4.96 17.21
C GLU A 155 19.62 -4.83 16.20
N ARG A 156 19.48 -5.43 15.00
CA ARG A 156 20.58 -5.58 14.04
C ARG A 156 20.79 -4.39 13.12
N LYS A 157 19.72 -3.65 12.76
CA LYS A 157 19.79 -2.52 11.82
C LYS A 157 19.66 -1.16 12.49
N ARG A 158 19.12 -1.09 13.70
CA ARG A 158 18.90 0.19 14.41
C ARG A 158 19.64 0.31 15.73
N ASN A 159 20.23 -0.77 16.26
CA ASN A 159 20.75 -0.79 17.63
C ASN A 159 19.71 -0.25 18.63
N ASN A 160 18.47 -0.73 18.50
CA ASN A 160 17.29 -0.33 19.28
C ASN A 160 16.90 1.16 19.22
N LYS A 161 17.47 1.93 18.27
CA LYS A 161 17.07 3.33 18.07
C LYS A 161 15.67 3.44 17.45
N PRO A 162 14.84 4.41 17.89
CA PRO A 162 13.51 4.63 17.33
C PRO A 162 13.55 4.91 15.83
N ILE A 163 12.50 4.55 15.10
CA ILE A 163 12.31 4.90 13.69
C ILE A 163 11.37 6.09 13.61
N GLN A 164 11.75 7.12 12.85
CA GLN A 164 10.86 8.25 12.57
C GLN A 164 9.80 7.81 11.56
N VAL A 165 8.54 8.06 11.88
CA VAL A 165 7.39 7.97 10.98
C VAL A 165 7.06 9.38 10.51
N TYR A 166 7.06 9.58 9.19
CA TYR A 166 6.60 10.82 8.56
C TYR A 166 5.18 10.62 8.05
N ASN A 167 4.22 11.28 8.68
CA ASN A 167 2.81 11.05 8.48
C ASN A 167 2.30 11.65 7.17
N LEU A 168 1.20 11.09 6.66
CA LEU A 168 0.52 11.61 5.47
C LEU A 168 -0.34 12.81 5.86
N ALA A 169 -0.09 13.96 5.24
CA ALA A 169 -0.89 15.15 5.46
C ALA A 169 -2.18 15.12 4.64
N SER A 170 -3.28 15.62 5.21
CA SER A 170 -4.55 15.82 4.50
C SER A 170 -5.17 17.17 4.85
N ASP A 171 -5.69 17.85 3.84
CA ASP A 171 -6.26 19.19 3.89
C ASP A 171 -7.78 19.22 3.68
N SER A 172 -8.39 18.06 3.40
CA SER A 172 -9.81 17.89 3.10
C SER A 172 -10.51 17.00 4.13
N THR A 173 -11.73 17.38 4.51
CA THR A 173 -12.66 16.55 5.30
C THR A 173 -13.62 15.75 4.41
N LYS A 174 -13.62 16.01 3.09
CA LYS A 174 -14.52 15.36 2.12
C LYS A 174 -13.80 14.29 1.29
N GLU A 175 -12.48 14.40 1.21
CA GLU A 175 -11.63 13.54 0.40
C GLU A 175 -10.48 13.01 1.23
N ALA A 176 -10.31 11.69 1.24
CA ALA A 176 -9.18 11.01 1.82
C ALA A 176 -7.97 11.14 0.89
N THR A 177 -6.83 11.52 1.48
CA THR A 177 -5.52 11.47 0.83
C THR A 177 -4.98 10.05 0.93
N VAL A 178 -4.54 9.48 -0.17
CA VAL A 178 -4.06 8.09 -0.23
C VAL A 178 -2.66 8.03 -0.85
N ASP A 179 -1.76 7.26 -0.23
CA ASP A 179 -0.40 7.06 -0.72
C ASP A 179 0.15 5.68 -0.35
N TYR A 180 1.30 5.33 -0.90
CA TYR A 180 2.08 4.15 -0.52
C TYR A 180 3.01 4.43 0.65
N THR A 181 3.21 3.39 1.44
CA THR A 181 4.25 3.40 2.47
C THR A 181 5.62 3.14 1.83
N TRP A 182 6.57 4.03 2.12
CA TRP A 182 7.97 3.95 1.71
C TRP A 182 8.86 3.64 2.90
N PHE A 183 9.78 2.70 2.71
CA PHE A 183 10.75 2.34 3.74
C PHE A 183 12.16 2.72 3.30
N SER A 184 12.84 3.56 4.09
CA SER A 184 14.07 4.28 3.69
C SER A 184 15.37 3.56 4.02
N ARG A 185 16.48 3.99 3.42
CA ARG A 185 17.80 3.33 3.53
C ARG A 185 18.34 3.30 4.97
N PRO A 186 18.82 2.15 5.48
CA PRO A 186 19.32 2.06 6.86
C PRO A 186 20.61 2.83 7.12
N GLN A 187 21.44 3.09 6.10
CA GLN A 187 22.78 3.70 6.26
C GLN A 187 22.75 5.22 6.49
N VAL A 188 21.76 5.92 5.93
CA VAL A 188 21.68 7.39 5.95
C VAL A 188 20.51 7.84 6.82
N ASP A 189 19.31 7.31 6.58
CA ASP A 189 18.09 7.66 7.31
C ASP A 189 17.10 6.48 7.32
N SER A 190 17.08 5.69 8.40
CA SER A 190 16.00 4.70 8.55
C SER A 190 14.77 5.40 9.13
N ASN A 191 13.83 5.69 8.24
CA ASN A 191 12.51 6.21 8.54
C ASN A 191 11.44 5.43 7.75
N LEU A 192 10.21 5.54 8.22
CA LEU A 192 9.03 5.10 7.49
C LEU A 192 8.32 6.36 6.99
N SER A 193 8.26 6.56 5.69
CA SER A 193 7.55 7.70 5.12
C SER A 193 6.22 7.27 4.57
N LEU A 194 5.15 7.89 5.07
CA LEU A 194 3.78 7.75 4.58
C LEU A 194 3.40 8.88 3.63
N ARG A 195 4.30 9.86 3.47
CA ARG A 195 4.19 11.00 2.56
C ARG A 195 5.24 10.85 1.47
N TYR A 196 4.85 10.71 0.22
CA TYR A 196 5.64 11.03 -0.97
C TYR A 196 4.72 11.11 -2.19
N GLY A 197 4.34 12.33 -2.55
CA GLY A 197 3.57 12.62 -3.77
C GLY A 197 4.34 12.39 -5.08
N ASP A 198 5.56 11.86 -5.03
CA ASP A 198 6.34 11.53 -6.22
C ASP A 198 6.53 10.01 -6.31
N LEU A 199 5.74 9.36 -7.19
CA LEU A 199 5.92 7.93 -7.50
C LEU A 199 7.26 7.65 -8.19
N ASN A 200 8.02 8.67 -8.58
CA ASN A 200 9.34 8.51 -9.16
C ASN A 200 10.49 8.68 -8.17
N SER A 201 10.24 9.33 -7.02
CA SER A 201 11.21 9.43 -5.94
C SER A 201 11.50 8.01 -5.46
N HIS A 202 12.71 7.52 -5.73
CA HIS A 202 13.11 6.15 -5.42
C HIS A 202 12.41 5.06 -6.23
N ASN A 203 12.35 5.21 -7.56
CA ASN A 203 11.83 4.24 -8.55
C ASN A 203 12.02 2.72 -8.28
N ARG A 204 12.92 2.30 -7.39
CA ARG A 204 13.16 0.90 -7.02
C ARG A 204 12.08 0.39 -6.05
N ALA A 205 11.24 -0.52 -6.52
CA ALA A 205 10.41 -1.34 -5.65
C ALA A 205 10.95 -2.77 -5.57
N PHE A 206 10.72 -3.44 -4.46
CA PHE A 206 10.95 -4.88 -4.34
C PHE A 206 9.66 -5.68 -4.54
N ALA A 207 9.82 -6.86 -5.13
CA ALA A 207 8.80 -7.89 -5.21
C ALA A 207 9.39 -9.26 -4.88
N VAL A 208 8.54 -10.18 -4.44
CA VAL A 208 8.91 -11.52 -4.01
C VAL A 208 8.14 -12.54 -4.82
N LEU A 209 8.87 -13.46 -5.44
CA LEU A 209 8.32 -14.66 -6.04
C LEU A 209 8.45 -15.79 -5.03
N ARG A 210 7.33 -16.16 -4.42
CA ARG A 210 7.25 -17.27 -3.47
C ARG A 210 7.23 -18.57 -4.26
N LYS A 211 8.28 -19.38 -4.15
CA LYS A 211 8.25 -20.76 -4.65
C LYS A 211 7.48 -21.60 -3.64
N THR A 212 6.19 -21.78 -3.84
CA THR A 212 5.48 -22.87 -3.19
C THR A 212 5.98 -24.17 -3.79
N ALA A 213 6.32 -25.16 -2.95
CA ALA A 213 6.25 -26.53 -3.41
C ALA A 213 4.78 -26.75 -3.79
N GLU A 214 4.53 -27.07 -5.05
CA GLU A 214 3.22 -27.10 -5.74
C GLU A 214 2.78 -25.75 -6.32
N GLY A 215 2.54 -25.80 -7.64
CA GLY A 215 2.39 -24.65 -8.52
C GLY A 215 1.16 -23.80 -8.24
N GLY A 216 1.31 -22.53 -8.56
CA GLY A 216 0.27 -21.52 -8.45
C GLY A 216 0.84 -20.33 -7.70
N SER A 217 1.33 -19.33 -8.44
CA SER A 217 1.39 -17.96 -7.92
C SER A 217 0.05 -17.71 -7.24
N GLN A 218 0.04 -17.49 -5.92
CA GLN A 218 -1.17 -17.04 -5.25
C GLN A 218 -1.58 -15.74 -5.93
N SER A 219 -2.58 -15.80 -6.81
CA SER A 219 -3.25 -14.62 -7.31
C SER A 219 -3.74 -13.87 -6.08
N SER A 220 -3.51 -12.56 -6.06
CA SER A 220 -4.15 -11.64 -5.11
C SER A 220 -5.52 -12.16 -4.70
N GLU A 221 -5.75 -12.33 -3.39
CA GLU A 221 -7.04 -12.77 -2.79
C GLU A 221 -8.23 -11.93 -3.24
N TYR A 222 -7.97 -10.79 -3.89
CA TYR A 222 -8.97 -9.96 -4.53
C TYR A 222 -8.61 -9.79 -6.00
N ASN A 223 -9.44 -10.34 -6.87
CA ASN A 223 -9.40 -9.99 -8.29
C ASN A 223 -10.07 -8.62 -8.52
N LEU A 224 -9.85 -8.01 -9.68
CA LEU A 224 -10.39 -6.69 -10.02
C LEU A 224 -11.92 -6.62 -9.91
N THR A 225 -12.62 -7.74 -10.09
CA THR A 225 -14.07 -7.86 -9.92
C THR A 225 -14.47 -7.76 -8.45
N GLU A 226 -13.70 -8.32 -7.52
CA GLU A 226 -13.99 -8.24 -6.08
C GLU A 226 -13.74 -6.84 -5.53
N VAL A 227 -12.68 -6.17 -5.99
CA VAL A 227 -12.42 -4.75 -5.67
C VAL A 227 -13.49 -3.85 -6.29
N ARG A 228 -13.90 -4.10 -7.54
CA ARG A 228 -15.04 -3.42 -8.18
C ARG A 228 -16.31 -3.60 -7.36
N ASN A 229 -16.64 -4.82 -6.98
CA ASN A 229 -17.86 -5.13 -6.22
C ASN A 229 -17.83 -4.50 -4.82
N ALA A 230 -16.67 -4.44 -4.18
CA ALA A 230 -16.50 -3.71 -2.92
C ALA A 230 -16.70 -2.20 -3.10
N ASN A 231 -16.16 -1.61 -4.18
CA ASN A 231 -16.30 -0.20 -4.50
C ASN A 231 -17.75 0.16 -4.88
N LEU A 232 -18.41 -0.66 -5.69
CA LEU A 232 -19.84 -0.54 -6.02
C LEU A 232 -20.70 -0.62 -4.76
N ARG A 233 -20.48 -1.62 -3.90
CA ARG A 233 -21.20 -1.71 -2.63
C ARG A 233 -20.98 -0.48 -1.74
N GLY A 234 -19.74 0.02 -1.66
CA GLY A 234 -19.42 1.25 -0.92
C GLY A 234 -20.11 2.49 -1.49
N LYS A 235 -20.07 2.66 -2.81
CA LYS A 235 -20.69 3.76 -3.57
C LYS A 235 -22.22 3.73 -3.46
N THR A 236 -22.84 2.57 -3.63
CA THR A 236 -24.28 2.37 -3.47
C THR A 236 -24.70 2.68 -2.04
N ARG A 237 -24.00 2.16 -1.02
CA ARG A 237 -24.29 2.45 0.38
C ARG A 237 -24.17 3.94 0.71
N PHE A 238 -23.16 4.62 0.15
CA PHE A 238 -22.97 6.06 0.28
C PHE A 238 -24.11 6.86 -0.38
N LEU A 239 -24.56 6.45 -1.56
CA LEU A 239 -25.65 7.10 -2.30
C LEU A 239 -27.02 6.83 -1.67
N GLU A 240 -27.24 5.63 -1.12
CA GLU A 240 -28.43 5.27 -0.34
C GLU A 240 -28.54 6.11 0.94
N GLN A 241 -27.44 6.29 1.66
CA GLN A 241 -27.37 7.17 2.85
C GLN A 241 -27.69 8.64 2.54
N ARG A 242 -27.59 9.05 1.27
CA ARG A 242 -27.85 10.42 0.81
C ARG A 242 -29.15 10.56 0.02
N SER A 243 -30.00 9.52 0.00
CA SER A 243 -31.26 9.48 -0.78
C SER A 243 -31.08 9.74 -2.27
N MET A 244 -29.91 9.39 -2.83
CA MET A 244 -29.51 9.61 -4.23
C MET A 244 -29.48 8.31 -5.04
N VAL A 245 -30.36 7.35 -4.71
CA VAL A 245 -30.35 5.98 -5.27
C VAL A 245 -30.45 5.96 -6.80
N GLY A 246 -31.17 6.90 -7.42
CA GLY A 246 -31.28 7.00 -8.88
C GLY A 246 -29.97 7.32 -9.61
N LEU A 247 -29.00 7.95 -8.93
CA LEU A 247 -27.67 8.23 -9.50
C LEU A 247 -26.73 7.03 -9.43
N ALA A 248 -26.99 6.06 -8.55
CA ALA A 248 -26.18 4.84 -8.45
C ALA A 248 -26.28 4.01 -9.74
N GLY A 249 -27.50 3.83 -10.25
CA GLY A 249 -27.74 3.08 -11.50
C GLY A 249 -27.11 3.74 -12.73
N ILE A 250 -27.20 5.07 -12.85
CA ILE A 250 -26.60 5.82 -13.96
C ILE A 250 -25.06 5.71 -13.95
N LEU A 251 -24.46 5.72 -12.76
CA LEU A 251 -23.00 5.61 -12.62
C LEU A 251 -22.50 4.18 -12.88
N GLU A 252 -23.28 3.15 -12.55
CA GLU A 252 -23.00 1.76 -12.94
C GLU A 252 -23.04 1.57 -14.46
N GLU A 253 -24.01 2.17 -15.14
CA GLU A 253 -24.11 2.15 -16.60
C GLU A 253 -22.92 2.87 -17.25
N LEU A 254 -22.56 4.07 -16.78
CA LEU A 254 -21.47 4.85 -17.35
C LEU A 254 -20.10 4.15 -17.23
N GLU A 255 -19.83 3.51 -16.09
CA GLU A 255 -18.60 2.72 -15.88
C GLU A 255 -18.56 1.45 -16.72
N THR A 256 -19.72 0.84 -16.97
CA THR A 256 -19.81 -0.34 -17.87
C THR A 256 -19.49 0.06 -19.30
N VAL A 257 -20.03 1.18 -19.78
CA VAL A 257 -19.73 1.74 -21.11
C VAL A 257 -18.24 2.07 -21.25
N GLN A 258 -17.63 2.73 -20.27
CA GLN A 258 -16.20 3.06 -20.31
C GLN A 258 -15.30 1.82 -20.35
N LEU A 259 -15.68 0.75 -19.65
CA LEU A 259 -14.94 -0.52 -19.66
C LEU A 259 -15.07 -1.25 -20.98
N ASP A 260 -16.25 -1.22 -21.61
CA ASP A 260 -16.46 -1.83 -22.92
C ASP A 260 -15.72 -1.06 -24.03
N GLU A 261 -15.64 0.27 -23.95
CA GLU A 261 -14.76 1.06 -24.82
C GLU A 261 -13.26 0.74 -24.62
N LEU A 262 -12.84 0.54 -23.37
CA LEU A 262 -11.47 0.12 -23.03
C LEU A 262 -11.13 -1.31 -23.50
N ARG A 263 -12.14 -2.18 -23.62
CA ARG A 263 -11.99 -3.53 -24.17
C ARG A 263 -12.00 -3.53 -25.69
N ALA A 264 -12.80 -2.67 -26.31
CA ALA A 264 -12.86 -2.51 -27.76
C ALA A 264 -11.62 -1.80 -28.34
N SER A 265 -10.78 -1.18 -27.50
CA SER A 265 -9.54 -0.50 -27.89
C SER A 265 -8.27 -1.37 -27.72
N LYS A 266 -8.42 -2.65 -27.38
CA LYS A 266 -7.38 -3.68 -27.47
C LYS A 266 -7.53 -4.49 -28.75
#